data_AF-A0A327WYK4-F1
#
_entry.id   AF-A0A327WYK4-F1
#
_cell.length_a   1.000
_cell.length_b   1.000
_cell.length_c   1.000
_cell.angle_alpha   90.00
_cell.angle_beta   90.00
_cell.angle_gamma   90.00
#
_symmetry.space_group_name_H-M   'P 1'
#
loop_
_entity.id
_entity.type
_entity.pdbx_description
1 polymer ?
#
loop_
_entity_poly.entity_id
_entity_poly.type
_entity_poly.pdbx_seq_one_letter_code
_entity_poly.pdbx_strand_id
1 'polypeptide(L)'
;MLITLIGVGLLAEYLMVAMGAIRFTGTDLLPAWLILLWLGFAAMALVVFTWLKGRYVLAFIAGVIFGPITYFAGVGLGAAERLTSPMLMAVGYSLIWGLLMLLVVRMVALGQDKEQRYV
;
A
#
# COMPACT_ATOMS: atom_id res chain seq x y z
N MET A 1 1.02 10.10 -11.71
CA MET A 1 1.48 9.82 -10.33
C MET A 1 0.35 9.17 -9.54
N LEU A 2 -0.79 9.85 -9.35
CA LEU A 2 -1.95 9.29 -8.63
C LEU A 2 -2.47 7.97 -9.24
N ILE A 3 -2.79 7.97 -10.53
CA ILE A 3 -3.31 6.77 -11.23
C ILE A 3 -2.33 5.59 -11.11
N THR A 4 -1.02 5.85 -11.21
CA THR A 4 0.02 4.83 -11.08
C THR A 4 0.02 4.23 -9.68
N LEU A 5 -0.06 5.04 -8.62
CA LEU A 5 -0.11 4.53 -7.24
C LEU A 5 -1.36 3.70 -6.97
N ILE A 6 -2.51 4.18 -7.45
CA ILE A 6 -3.78 3.44 -7.29
C ILE A 6 -3.70 2.10 -8.03
N GLY A 7 -3.25 2.11 -9.28
CA GLY A 7 -3.15 0.89 -10.10
C GLY A 7 -2.19 -0.14 -9.51
N VAL A 8 -0.99 0.29 -9.09
CA VAL A 8 -0.01 -0.62 -8.48
C VAL A 8 -0.48 -1.09 -7.09
N GLY A 9 -1.11 -0.22 -6.32
CA GLY A 9 -1.70 -0.56 -5.03
C GLY A 9 -2.78 -1.64 -5.15
N LEU A 10 -3.78 -1.42 -6.01
CA LEU A 10 -4.85 -2.39 -6.26
C LEU A 10 -4.32 -3.69 -6.87
N LEU A 11 -3.32 -3.63 -7.74
CA LEU A 11 -2.64 -4.84 -8.23
C LEU A 11 -2.02 -5.62 -7.06
N ALA A 12 -1.38 -4.94 -6.13
CA ALA A 12 -0.78 -5.58 -4.96
C ALA A 12 -1.83 -6.23 -4.04
N GLU A 13 -2.98 -5.59 -3.85
CA GLU A 13 -4.11 -6.18 -3.14
C GLU A 13 -4.64 -7.43 -3.84
N TYR A 14 -4.81 -7.33 -5.16
CA TYR A 14 -5.29 -8.44 -5.96
C TYR A 14 -4.33 -9.63 -5.92
N LEU A 15 -3.02 -9.39 -5.96
CA LEU A 15 -2.02 -10.46 -5.82
C LEU A 15 -2.17 -11.22 -4.50
N MET A 16 -2.48 -10.54 -3.39
CA MET A 16 -2.70 -11.20 -2.10
C MET A 16 -3.96 -12.06 -2.07
N VAL A 17 -5.03 -11.58 -2.71
CA VAL A 17 -6.26 -12.37 -2.89
C VAL A 17 -5.98 -13.56 -3.81
N ALA A 18 -5.30 -13.36 -4.93
CA ALA A 18 -4.98 -14.39 -5.92
C ALA A 18 -4.03 -15.47 -5.37
N MET A 19 -3.11 -15.11 -4.48
CA MET A 19 -2.25 -16.06 -3.77
C MET A 19 -2.98 -16.79 -2.63
N GLY A 20 -4.25 -16.47 -2.36
CA GLY A 20 -5.02 -17.06 -1.27
C GLY A 20 -4.51 -16.65 0.11
N ALA A 21 -3.95 -15.44 0.26
CA ALA A 21 -3.53 -14.94 1.57
C ALA A 21 -4.73 -14.45 2.40
N ILE A 22 -5.65 -13.73 1.74
CA ILE A 22 -6.86 -13.17 2.34
C ILE A 22 -8.05 -13.26 1.38
N ARG A 23 -9.26 -13.11 1.93
CA ARG A 23 -10.50 -12.87 1.19
C ARG A 23 -11.26 -11.72 1.83
N PHE A 24 -11.69 -10.73 1.05
CA PHE A 24 -12.47 -9.62 1.58
C PHE A 24 -13.90 -10.06 1.91
N THR A 25 -14.47 -9.50 2.98
CA THR A 25 -15.82 -9.87 3.41
C THR A 25 -16.86 -9.49 2.35
N GLY A 26 -17.67 -10.46 1.92
CA GLY A 26 -18.77 -10.25 0.97
C GLY A 26 -18.37 -10.23 -0.51
N THR A 27 -17.12 -10.52 -0.88
CA THR A 27 -16.69 -10.63 -2.28
C THR A 27 -15.41 -11.44 -2.44
N ASP A 28 -15.29 -12.17 -3.56
CA ASP A 28 -14.03 -12.85 -3.95
C ASP A 28 -13.08 -11.92 -4.72
N LEU A 29 -13.51 -10.69 -5.01
CA LEU A 29 -12.72 -9.65 -5.68
C LEU A 29 -12.35 -8.53 -4.70
N LEU A 30 -11.79 -7.44 -5.22
CA LEU A 30 -11.56 -6.23 -4.44
C LEU A 30 -12.89 -5.49 -4.25
N PRO A 31 -13.31 -5.20 -3.00
CA PRO A 31 -14.55 -4.48 -2.76
C PRO A 31 -14.43 -3.00 -3.15
N ALA A 32 -15.55 -2.38 -3.53
CA ALA A 32 -15.58 -0.99 -3.97
C ALA A 32 -15.01 0.01 -2.94
N TRP A 33 -15.23 -0.26 -1.65
CA TRP A 33 -14.70 0.58 -0.57
C TRP A 33 -13.17 0.57 -0.52
N LEU A 34 -12.52 -0.53 -0.91
CA LEU A 34 -11.06 -0.62 -0.93
C LEU A 34 -10.48 0.23 -2.06
N ILE A 35 -11.18 0.32 -3.19
CA ILE A 35 -10.82 1.22 -4.31
C ILE A 35 -10.87 2.68 -3.86
N LEU A 36 -11.93 3.06 -3.12
CA LEU A 36 -12.05 4.40 -2.55
C LEU A 36 -10.97 4.68 -1.50
N LEU A 37 -10.63 3.67 -0.67
CA LEU A 37 -9.53 3.77 0.29
C LEU A 37 -8.21 4.03 -0.42
N TRP A 38 -7.90 3.29 -1.50
CA TRP A 38 -6.68 3.49 -2.29
C TRP A 38 -6.63 4.85 -2.98
N LEU A 39 -7.76 5.36 -3.46
CA LEU A 39 -7.85 6.71 -4.01
C LEU A 39 -7.46 7.76 -2.95
N GLY A 40 -8.05 7.68 -1.75
CA GLY A 40 -7.76 8.58 -0.64
C GLY A 40 -6.32 8.46 -0.15
N PHE A 41 -5.83 7.23 0.04
CA PHE A 41 -4.46 6.96 0.46
C PHE A 41 -3.46 7.50 -0.56
N ALA A 42 -3.64 7.24 -1.86
CA ALA A 42 -2.68 7.68 -2.88
C ALA A 42 -2.63 9.22 -2.99
N ALA A 43 -3.77 9.90 -2.85
CA ALA A 43 -3.82 11.36 -2.81
C ALA A 43 -3.10 11.92 -1.57
N MET A 44 -3.37 11.35 -0.39
CA MET A 44 -2.75 11.75 0.87
C MET A 44 -1.24 11.46 0.90
N ALA A 45 -0.82 10.26 0.48
CA ALA A 45 0.56 9.79 0.50
C ALA A 45 1.52 10.69 -0.29
N LEU A 46 1.07 11.20 -1.45
CA LEU A 46 1.87 12.10 -2.29
C LEU A 46 2.19 13.45 -1.62
N VAL A 47 1.38 13.87 -0.65
CA VAL A 47 1.55 15.14 0.08
C VAL A 47 2.23 14.90 1.43
N VAL A 48 1.74 13.92 2.20
CA VAL A 48 2.18 13.68 3.58
C VAL A 48 3.60 13.10 3.63
N PHE A 49 4.02 12.29 2.66
CA PHE A 49 5.34 11.65 2.68
C PHE A 49 6.46 12.47 2.00
N THR A 50 6.26 13.75 1.74
CA THR A 50 7.29 14.66 1.21
C THR A 50 8.58 14.68 2.04
N TRP A 51 8.46 14.55 3.36
CA TRP A 51 9.62 14.47 4.27
C TRP A 51 10.46 13.19 4.12
N LEU A 52 9.95 12.16 3.44
CA LEU A 52 10.70 10.96 3.10
C LEU A 52 11.54 11.09 1.82
N LYS A 53 11.51 12.24 1.12
CA LYS A 53 12.34 12.45 -0.07
C LYS A 53 13.81 12.13 0.22
N GLY A 54 14.38 11.21 -0.58
CA GLY A 54 15.75 10.72 -0.43
C GLY A 54 15.96 9.66 0.67
N ARG A 55 14.97 9.37 1.50
CA ARG A 55 15.05 8.44 2.65
C ARG A 55 14.45 7.06 2.33
N TYR A 56 14.93 6.43 1.26
CA TYR A 56 14.37 5.17 0.74
C TYR A 56 14.40 4.01 1.75
N VAL A 57 15.46 3.88 2.54
CA VAL A 57 15.56 2.83 3.57
C VAL A 57 14.48 3.01 4.64
N LEU A 58 14.26 4.24 5.09
CA LEU A 58 13.21 4.53 6.07
C LEU A 58 11.82 4.25 5.50
N ALA A 59 11.61 4.60 4.23
CA ALA A 59 10.35 4.30 3.53
C ALA A 59 10.08 2.80 3.46
N PHE A 60 11.09 2.00 3.07
CA PHE A 60 10.99 0.55 3.01
C PHE A 60 10.67 -0.05 4.38
N ILE A 61 11.39 0.35 5.43
CA ILE A 61 11.15 -0.11 6.80
C ILE A 61 9.73 0.26 7.26
N ALA A 62 9.27 1.48 6.98
CA ALA A 62 7.91 1.88 7.30
C ALA A 62 6.88 0.99 6.60
N GLY A 63 7.08 0.67 5.31
CA GLY A 63 6.21 -0.25 4.58
C GLY A 63 6.21 -1.66 5.17
N VAL A 64 7.39 -2.20 5.49
CA VAL A 64 7.56 -3.53 6.11
C VAL A 64 6.82 -3.62 7.45
N ILE A 65 6.82 -2.55 8.26
CA ILE A 65 6.18 -2.55 9.57
C ILE A 65 4.67 -2.29 9.46
N PHE A 66 4.27 -1.20 8.80
CA PHE A 66 2.88 -0.75 8.79
C PHE A 66 1.99 -1.51 7.80
N GLY A 67 2.57 -2.12 6.77
CA GLY A 67 1.89 -3.00 5.83
C GLY A 67 1.12 -4.11 6.54
N PRO A 68 1.78 -5.09 7.18
CA PRO A 68 1.09 -6.19 7.85
C PRO A 68 0.16 -5.72 8.98
N ILE A 69 0.53 -4.67 9.73
CA ILE A 69 -0.33 -4.12 10.81
C ILE A 69 -1.70 -3.73 10.27
N THR A 70 -1.75 -3.07 9.12
CA THR A 70 -3.00 -2.62 8.48
C THR A 70 -3.93 -3.79 8.16
N TYR A 71 -3.41 -4.91 7.66
CA TYR A 71 -4.25 -6.07 7.32
C TYR A 71 -4.60 -6.90 8.53
N PHE A 72 -3.73 -7.02 9.53
CA PHE A 72 -4.13 -7.64 10.80
C PHE A 72 -5.27 -6.87 11.46
N ALA A 73 -5.23 -5.53 11.43
CA ALA A 73 -6.32 -4.70 11.91
C ALA A 73 -7.59 -4.92 11.09
N GLY A 74 -7.50 -4.92 9.75
CA GLY A 74 -8.65 -5.18 8.87
C GLY A 74 -9.30 -6.55 9.11
N VAL A 75 -8.48 -7.61 9.27
CA VAL A 75 -8.96 -8.94 9.62
C VAL A 75 -9.62 -8.95 11.00
N GLY A 76 -9.02 -8.29 12.00
CA GLY A 76 -9.58 -8.17 13.35
C GLY A 76 -10.90 -7.39 13.40
N LEU A 77 -11.12 -6.47 12.47
CA LEU A 77 -12.35 -5.69 12.32
C LEU A 77 -13.40 -6.40 11.43
N GLY A 78 -13.11 -7.59 10.92
CA GLY A 78 -14.03 -8.34 10.05
C GLY A 78 -14.13 -7.81 8.61
N ALA A 79 -13.17 -6.99 8.16
CA ALA A 79 -13.13 -6.49 6.78
C ALA A 79 -12.61 -7.54 5.78
N ALA A 80 -11.85 -8.52 6.27
CA ALA A 80 -11.35 -9.64 5.49
C ALA A 80 -11.14 -10.87 6.38
N GLU A 81 -11.15 -12.04 5.76
CA GLU A 81 -10.77 -13.31 6.36
C GLU A 81 -9.36 -13.67 5.92
N ARG A 82 -8.55 -14.13 6.87
CA ARG A 82 -7.21 -14.65 6.58
C ARG A 82 -7.32 -16.12 6.15
N LEU A 83 -6.73 -16.43 5.00
CA LEU A 83 -6.76 -17.77 4.39
C LEU A 83 -5.43 -18.54 4.54
N THR A 84 -4.36 -17.86 4.96
CA THR A 84 -3.04 -18.45 5.21
C THR A 84 -2.58 -18.29 6.67
N SER A 85 -1.40 -18.78 7.03
CA SER A 85 -0.85 -18.60 8.38
C SER A 85 -0.58 -17.11 8.67
N PRO A 86 -0.63 -16.67 9.96
CA PRO A 86 -0.38 -15.25 10.29
C PRO A 86 1.00 -14.80 9.81
N MET A 87 2.00 -15.67 9.95
CA MET A 87 3.37 -15.38 9.55
C MET A 87 3.50 -15.19 8.04
N LEU A 88 2.89 -16.06 7.22
CA LEU A 88 2.94 -15.91 5.76
C LEU A 88 2.22 -14.65 5.29
N MET A 89 1.06 -14.35 5.89
CA MET A 89 0.35 -13.09 5.61
C MET A 89 1.22 -11.87 5.99
N ALA A 90 1.86 -11.91 7.16
CA ALA A 90 2.73 -10.84 7.63
C ALA A 90 3.92 -10.62 6.68
N VAL A 91 4.63 -11.69 6.30
CA VAL A 91 5.78 -11.63 5.38
C VAL A 91 5.35 -11.12 4.02
N GLY A 92 4.25 -11.64 3.47
CA GLY A 92 3.72 -11.18 2.19
C GLY A 92 3.46 -9.67 2.21
N TYR A 93 2.69 -9.19 3.20
CA TYR A 93 2.33 -7.78 3.25
C TYR A 93 3.52 -6.88 3.58
N SER A 94 4.47 -7.37 4.37
CA SER A 94 5.73 -6.66 4.64
C SER A 94 6.51 -6.41 3.35
N LEU A 95 6.68 -7.43 2.52
CA LEU A 95 7.42 -7.33 1.26
C LEU A 95 6.69 -6.42 0.27
N ILE A 96 5.39 -6.63 0.08
CA ILE A 96 4.57 -5.82 -0.82
C ILE A 96 4.61 -4.34 -0.40
N TRP A 97 4.35 -4.04 0.88
CA TRP A 97 4.30 -2.66 1.34
C TRP A 97 5.67 -2.01 1.44
N GLY A 98 6.73 -2.76 1.74
CA GLY A 98 8.10 -2.26 1.64
C GLY A 98 8.39 -1.74 0.23
N LEU A 99 8.09 -2.54 -0.81
CA LEU A 99 8.27 -2.15 -2.20
C LEU A 99 7.33 -1.01 -2.63
N LEU A 100 6.07 -1.03 -2.20
CA LEU A 100 5.13 0.06 -2.46
C LEU A 100 5.62 1.38 -1.85
N MET A 101 6.19 1.37 -0.65
CA MET A 101 6.71 2.59 -0.03
C MET A 101 7.96 3.14 -0.73
N LEU A 102 8.81 2.27 -1.30
CA LEU A 102 9.88 2.72 -2.19
C LEU A 102 9.32 3.44 -3.42
N LEU A 103 8.26 2.88 -4.01
CA LEU A 103 7.57 3.50 -5.15
C LEU A 103 6.92 4.84 -4.78
N VAL A 104 6.23 4.91 -3.63
CA VAL A 104 5.62 6.15 -3.11
C VAL A 104 6.67 7.24 -2.98
N VAL A 105 7.78 6.96 -2.30
CA VAL A 105 8.84 7.95 -2.09
C VAL A 105 9.54 8.34 -3.39
N ARG A 106 9.69 7.40 -4.33
CA ARG A 106 10.20 7.72 -5.67
C ARG A 106 9.27 8.68 -6.40
N MET A 107 7.95 8.47 -6.33
CA MET A 107 6.98 9.37 -6.95
C MET A 107 6.98 10.74 -6.27
N VAL A 108 6.96 10.79 -4.94
CA VAL A 108 7.06 12.04 -4.17
C VAL A 108 8.28 12.86 -4.62
N ALA A 109 9.46 12.23 -4.72
CA ALA A 109 10.67 12.90 -5.20
C ALA A 109 10.50 13.49 -6.61
N LEU A 110 9.95 12.71 -7.55
CA LEU A 110 9.68 13.15 -8.92
C LEU A 110 8.65 14.30 -8.99
N GLY A 111 7.69 14.35 -8.06
CA GLY A 111 6.73 15.45 -7.97
C GLY A 111 7.40 16.75 -7.53
N GLN A 112 8.20 16.69 -6.47
CA GLN A 112 8.90 17.86 -5.94
C GLN A 112 9.98 18.40 -6.90
N ASP A 113 10.68 17.53 -7.62
CA ASP A 113 11.68 17.96 -8.62
C ASP A 113 11.02 18.71 -9.79
N LYS A 114 9.78 18.38 -10.14
CA LYS A 114 9.01 19.13 -11.15
C LYS A 114 8.62 20.50 -10.61
N GLU A 115 8.10 20.58 -9.40
CA GLU A 115 7.66 21.83 -8.79
C GLU A 115 8.80 22.84 -8.65
N GLN A 116 9.98 22.40 -8.18
CA GLN A 116 11.18 23.23 -8.06
C GLN A 116 11.71 23.75 -9.41
N ARG A 117 11.36 23.10 -10.53
CA ARG A 117 11.80 23.53 -11.87
C ARG A 117 11.01 24.73 -12.40
N TYR A 118 9.83 24.98 -11.86
CA TYR A 118 8.94 26.06 -12.30
C TYR A 118 9.01 27.30 -11.39
N VAL A 119 9.90 27.29 -10.40
CA VAL A 119 10.24 28.41 -9.50
C VAL A 119 11.61 28.95 -9.88
#